data_AF-A0A285CQR6-F1
#
_entry.id   AF-A0A285CQR6-F1
#
_cell.length_a   1.000
_cell.length_b   1.000
_cell.length_c   1.000
_cell.angle_alpha   90.00
_cell.angle_beta   90.00
_cell.angle_gamma   90.00
#
_symmetry.space_group_name_H-M   'P 1'
#
loop_
_entity.id
_entity.type
_entity.pdbx_description
1 polymer ?
#
loop_
_entity_poly.entity_id
_entity_poly.type
_entity_poly.pdbx_seq_one_letter_code
_entity_poly.pdbx_strand_id
1 'polypeptide(L)'
;MAEIVNLRERRKAAARDARRRKGDENAAKFGRTKAERELEQARADKARADLDAHRRAAPAPISPATNPPGATPANDPDDRPQ
;
A
#
# COMPACT_ATOMS: atom_id res chain seq x y z
N MET A 1 -3.68 50.66 -10.07
CA MET A 1 -3.99 49.93 -11.32
C MET A 1 -4.32 48.51 -10.91
N ALA A 2 -5.51 48.00 -11.23
CA ALA A 2 -5.93 46.66 -10.83
C ALA A 2 -5.55 45.65 -11.93
N GLU A 3 -4.88 44.57 -11.56
CA GLU A 3 -4.51 43.51 -12.48
C GLU A 3 -5.71 42.59 -12.75
N ILE A 4 -6.15 42.53 -14.01
CA ILE A 4 -7.28 41.70 -14.43
C ILE A 4 -6.77 40.27 -14.58
N VAL A 5 -6.98 39.46 -13.54
CA VAL A 5 -6.57 38.04 -13.54
C VAL A 5 -7.67 37.12 -14.06
N ASN A 6 -7.34 36.30 -15.06
CA ASN A 6 -8.26 35.30 -15.60
C ASN A 6 -8.38 34.09 -14.66
N LEU A 7 -9.47 34.08 -13.88
CA LEU A 7 -9.76 33.01 -12.92
C LEU A 7 -9.96 31.63 -13.56
N ARG A 8 -10.30 31.54 -14.86
CA ARG A 8 -10.45 30.25 -15.56
C ARG A 8 -9.09 29.61 -15.81
N GLU A 9 -8.12 30.41 -16.26
CA GLU A 9 -6.75 29.94 -16.51
C GLU A 9 -6.07 29.52 -15.21
N ARG A 10 -6.25 30.30 -14.14
CA ARG A 10 -5.74 29.96 -12.80
C ARG A 10 -6.32 28.64 -12.28
N ARG A 11 -7.63 28.42 -12.42
CA ARG A 11 -8.27 27.14 -12.07
C ARG A 11 -7.73 25.97 -12.91
N LYS A 12 -7.52 26.19 -14.22
CA LYS A 12 -6.95 25.18 -15.12
C LYS A 12 -5.50 24.85 -14.79
N ALA A 13 -4.70 25.83 -14.38
CA ALA A 13 -3.35 25.62 -13.88
C ALA A 13 -3.37 24.80 -12.58
N ALA A 14 -4.15 25.22 -11.58
CA ALA A 14 -4.29 24.51 -10.31
C ALA A 14 -4.75 23.05 -10.49
N ALA A 15 -5.70 22.80 -11.40
CA ALA A 15 -6.16 21.44 -11.72
C ALA A 15 -5.06 20.58 -12.36
N ARG A 16 -4.21 21.15 -13.22
CA ARG A 16 -3.07 20.43 -13.80
C ARG A 16 -2.00 20.11 -12.75
N ASP A 17 -1.72 21.06 -11.86
CA ASP A 17 -0.73 20.87 -10.79
C ASP A 17 -1.19 19.81 -9.78
N ALA A 18 -2.47 19.83 -9.40
CA ALA A 18 -3.06 18.80 -8.55
C ALA A 18 -2.97 17.39 -9.18
N ARG A 19 -3.17 17.29 -10.50
CA ARG A 19 -3.03 16.01 -11.23
C ARG A 19 -1.58 15.53 -11.25
N ARG A 20 -0.60 16.42 -11.45
CA ARG A 20 0.83 16.07 -11.40
C ARG A 20 1.22 15.57 -10.02
N ARG A 21 0.87 16.30 -8.96
CA ARG A 21 1.15 15.88 -7.57
C ARG A 21 0.58 14.51 -7.25
N LYS A 22 -0.68 14.23 -7.64
CA LYS A 22 -1.28 12.90 -7.50
C LYS A 22 -0.54 11.83 -8.30
N GLY A 23 -0.09 12.16 -9.51
CA GLY A 23 0.74 11.29 -10.34
C GLY A 23 2.07 10.95 -9.66
N ASP A 24 2.75 11.96 -9.09
CA ASP A 24 4.03 11.79 -8.39
C ASP A 24 3.86 11.00 -7.10
N GLU A 25 2.80 11.27 -6.33
CA GLU A 25 2.45 10.48 -5.14
C GLU A 25 2.14 9.02 -5.50
N ASN A 26 1.43 8.78 -6.61
CA ASN A 26 1.14 7.44 -7.08
C ASN A 26 2.39 6.78 -7.67
N ALA A 27 3.29 7.51 -8.31
CA ALA A 27 4.58 7.00 -8.74
C ALA A 27 5.49 6.70 -7.53
N ALA A 28 5.42 7.46 -6.45
CA ALA A 28 6.14 7.13 -5.23
C ALA A 28 5.53 5.89 -4.53
N LYS A 29 4.19 5.80 -4.48
CA LYS A 29 3.46 4.70 -3.82
C LYS A 29 3.47 3.40 -4.63
N PHE A 30 3.40 3.50 -5.95
CA PHE A 30 3.19 2.39 -6.87
C PHE A 30 4.25 2.30 -7.99
N GLY A 31 5.30 3.13 -7.95
CA GLY A 31 6.32 3.20 -9.01
C GLY A 31 7.27 2.03 -9.09
N ARG A 32 7.10 1.00 -8.24
CA ARG A 32 7.61 -0.33 -8.62
C ARG A 32 6.67 -0.88 -9.68
N THR A 33 7.16 -0.88 -10.91
CA THR A 33 6.47 -1.51 -12.03
C THR A 33 6.20 -2.98 -11.71
N LYS A 34 5.16 -3.56 -12.32
CA LYS A 34 4.83 -4.99 -12.13
C LYS A 34 6.06 -5.89 -12.36
N ALA A 35 6.87 -5.56 -13.36
CA ALA A 35 8.12 -6.24 -13.68
C ALA A 35 9.17 -6.13 -12.55
N GLU A 36 9.36 -4.96 -11.94
CA GLU A 36 10.30 -4.79 -10.82
C GLU A 36 9.84 -5.54 -9.56
N ARG A 37 8.53 -5.54 -9.28
CA ARG A 37 7.97 -6.34 -8.18
C ARG A 37 8.14 -7.83 -8.41
N GLU A 38 7.90 -8.31 -9.64
CA GLU A 38 8.09 -9.73 -9.99
C GLU A 38 9.57 -10.13 -9.88
N LEU A 39 10.48 -9.26 -10.29
CA LEU A 39 11.92 -9.49 -10.19
C LEU A 39 12.38 -9.50 -8.72
N GLU A 40 11.87 -8.60 -7.89
CA GLU A 40 12.11 -8.58 -6.45
C GLU A 40 11.52 -9.81 -5.76
N GLN A 41 10.30 -10.23 -6.12
CA GLN A 41 9.66 -11.43 -5.63
C GLN A 41 10.45 -12.68 -5.99
N ALA A 42 10.87 -12.82 -7.26
CA ALA A 42 11.69 -13.94 -7.71
C ALA A 42 13.04 -14.00 -6.96
N ARG A 43 13.65 -12.84 -6.68
CA ARG A 43 14.87 -12.76 -5.86
C ARG A 43 14.60 -13.17 -4.40
N ALA A 44 13.50 -12.74 -3.82
CA ALA A 44 13.12 -13.10 -2.46
C ALA A 44 12.81 -14.60 -2.33
N ASP A 45 12.13 -15.19 -3.32
CA ASP A 45 11.79 -16.61 -3.35
C ASP A 45 13.04 -17.48 -3.54
N LYS A 46 13.97 -17.05 -4.41
CA LYS A 46 15.28 -17.70 -4.52
C LYS A 46 16.06 -17.65 -3.21
N ALA A 47 16.13 -16.49 -2.56
CA ALA A 47 16.80 -16.36 -1.28
C ALA A 47 16.17 -17.24 -0.19
N ARG A 48 14.84 -17.37 -0.16
CA ARG A 48 14.14 -18.31 0.73
C ARG A 48 14.49 -19.76 0.42
N ALA A 49 14.43 -20.16 -0.85
CA ALA A 49 14.77 -21.50 -1.27
C ALA A 49 16.23 -21.87 -0.94
N ASP A 50 17.16 -20.93 -1.14
CA ASP A 50 18.56 -21.11 -0.78
C ASP A 50 18.73 -21.29 0.75
N LEU A 51 18.04 -20.48 1.55
CA LEU A 51 18.05 -20.60 3.02
C LEU A 51 17.42 -21.92 3.50
N ASP A 52 16.31 -22.34 2.90
CA ASP A 52 15.64 -23.59 3.23
C ASP A 52 16.50 -24.81 2.82
N ALA A 53 17.20 -24.75 1.69
CA ALA A 53 18.15 -25.78 1.27
C ALA A 53 19.35 -25.91 2.23
N HIS A 54 19.74 -24.81 2.88
CA HIS A 54 20.79 -24.81 3.90
C HIS A 54 20.29 -25.17 5.31
N ARG A 55 18.98 -25.34 5.49
CA ARG A 55 18.38 -25.67 6.80
C ARG A 55 18.57 -27.14 7.13
N ARG A 56 19.58 -27.41 7.97
CA ARG A 56 19.78 -28.72 8.62
C ARG A 56 18.95 -28.75 9.91
N ALA A 57 17.85 -29.50 9.91
CA ALA A 57 16.81 -29.58 10.96
C ALA A 57 15.75 -28.46 10.92
N ALA A 58 14.54 -28.83 10.53
CA ALA A 58 13.35 -28.02 10.78
C ALA A 58 13.01 -28.10 12.28
N PRO A 59 13.02 -27.00 13.05
CA PRO A 59 12.21 -26.97 14.26
C PRO A 59 10.74 -27.05 13.80
N ALA A 60 10.04 -28.08 14.26
CA ALA A 60 8.64 -28.33 13.96
C ALA A 60 7.78 -27.06 14.11
N PRO A 61 6.78 -26.84 13.24
CA PRO A 61 5.86 -25.74 13.43
C PRO A 61 5.04 -25.99 14.70
N ILE A 62 5.36 -25.27 15.76
CA ILE A 62 4.40 -24.99 16.82
C ILE A 62 3.31 -24.12 16.19
N SER A 63 2.27 -24.77 15.67
CA SER A 63 1.05 -24.11 15.21
C SER A 63 0.50 -23.28 16.36
N PRO A 64 0.39 -21.94 16.24
CA PRO A 64 -0.36 -21.18 17.22
C PRO A 64 -1.82 -21.63 17.09
N ALA A 65 -2.35 -22.08 18.22
CA ALA A 65 -3.68 -22.62 18.35
C ALA A 65 -4.71 -21.81 17.54
N THR A 66 -5.55 -22.54 16.82
CA THR A 66 -6.84 -22.11 16.29
C THR A 66 -7.54 -21.15 17.27
N ASN A 67 -7.64 -19.88 16.90
CA ASN A 67 -8.61 -19.00 17.55
C ASN A 67 -10.01 -19.49 17.17
N PRO A 68 -10.93 -19.72 18.13
CA PRO A 68 -12.30 -20.09 17.80
C PRO A 68 -12.99 -18.93 17.06
N PRO A 69 -13.83 -19.19 16.04
CA PRO A 69 -14.58 -18.15 15.38
C PRO A 69 -15.71 -17.70 16.31
N GLY A 70 -15.51 -16.59 17.03
CA GLY A 70 -16.54 -16.09 17.94
C GLY A 70 -16.20 -14.86 18.78
N ALA A 71 -15.17 -14.08 18.45
CA ALA A 71 -14.93 -12.81 19.12
C ALA A 71 -15.40 -11.66 18.23
N THR A 72 -16.68 -11.28 18.35
CA THR A 72 -17.12 -9.94 18.02
C THR A 72 -16.58 -9.00 19.11
N PRO A 73 -15.66 -8.07 18.82
CA PRO A 73 -15.44 -6.95 19.72
C PRO A 73 -16.66 -6.03 19.58
N ALA A 74 -17.62 -6.18 20.48
CA ALA A 74 -18.60 -5.13 20.73
C ALA A 74 -17.85 -3.91 21.28
N ASN A 75 -17.73 -2.85 20.49
CA ASN A 75 -17.71 -1.44 20.92
C ASN A 75 -17.39 -0.52 19.73
N ASP A 76 -18.39 -0.20 18.90
CA ASP A 76 -18.40 1.03 18.10
C ASP A 76 -19.33 2.04 18.81
N PRO A 77 -18.81 3.15 19.36
CA PRO A 77 -19.64 4.14 20.06
C PRO A 77 -20.48 5.04 19.14
N ASP A 78 -20.46 4.82 17.81
CA ASP A 78 -21.11 5.70 16.81
C ASP A 78 -22.45 5.19 16.26
N ASP A 79 -22.98 4.07 16.75
CA ASP A 79 -24.27 3.53 16.30
C ASP A 79 -25.48 4.19 17.00
N ARG A 80 -25.47 5.52 17.13
CA ARG A 80 -26.67 6.31 17.42
C ARG A 80 -27.22 6.86 16.11
N PRO A 81 -28.40 6.42 15.64
CA PRO A 81 -29.07 7.14 14.57
C PRO A 81 -29.42 8.57 15.05
N GLN A 82 -29.18 9.57 14.19
CA GLN A 82 -29.95 10.81 14.21
C GLN A 82 -31.34 10.52 13.64
#